data_AF-Q11LT5-F1
#
_entry.id   AF-Q11LT5-F1
#
_cell.length_a   1.000
_cell.length_b   1.000
_cell.length_c   1.000
_cell.angle_alpha   90.00
_cell.angle_beta   90.00
_cell.angle_gamma   90.00
#
_symmetry.space_group_name_H-M   'P 1'
#
loop_
_entity.id
_entity.type
_entity.pdbx_description
1 polymer ?
#
loop_
_entity_poly.entity_id
_entity_poly.type
_entity_poly.pdbx_seq_one_letter_code
_entity_poly.pdbx_strand_id
1 'polypeptide(L)'
;MGIERGGEVIAGVIFNCFTGPNVEVTIAGHGWTRGFLREVGKYVFDHLGCIRMTATTEKSEVIAIATRLGGTVEGVMRDFYGPGRDGTIIGILRNEYRFLS
;
A
#
# COMPACT_ATOMS: atom_id res chain seq x y z
N MET A 1 -4.51 -5.25 -8.73
CA MET A 1 -5.26 -6.37 -8.11
C MET A 1 -6.54 -5.82 -7.49
N GLY A 2 -7.65 -6.56 -7.44
CA GLY A 2 -8.92 -6.06 -6.89
C GLY A 2 -9.77 -7.10 -6.19
N ILE A 3 -10.73 -6.64 -5.39
CA ILE A 3 -11.75 -7.45 -4.71
C ILE A 3 -13.08 -7.19 -5.42
N GLU A 4 -13.72 -8.27 -5.89
CA GLU A 4 -15.04 -8.24 -6.49
C GLU A 4 -16.08 -8.85 -5.54
N ARG A 5 -17.27 -8.25 -5.46
CA ARG A 5 -18.42 -8.81 -4.73
C ARG A 5 -19.69 -8.61 -5.54
N GLY A 6 -20.25 -9.70 -6.04
CA GLY A 6 -21.52 -9.66 -6.79
C GLY A 6 -21.42 -8.94 -8.14
N GLY A 7 -20.30 -9.07 -8.86
CA GLY A 7 -20.09 -8.40 -10.15
C GLY A 7 -19.51 -6.99 -10.05
N GLU A 8 -19.38 -6.42 -8.85
CA GLU A 8 -18.83 -5.07 -8.65
C GLU A 8 -17.46 -5.11 -7.98
N VAL A 9 -16.54 -4.28 -8.48
CA VAL A 9 -15.22 -4.07 -7.86
C VAL A 9 -15.38 -3.11 -6.68
N ILE A 10 -15.15 -3.62 -5.48
CA ILE A 10 -15.31 -2.86 -4.23
C ILE A 10 -13.98 -2.35 -3.65
N ALA A 11 -12.85 -2.90 -4.12
CA ALA A 11 -11.53 -2.52 -3.66
C ALA A 11 -10.44 -2.82 -4.69
N GLY A 12 -9.37 -2.05 -4.67
CA GLY A 12 -8.25 -2.20 -5.61
C GLY A 12 -6.91 -1.72 -5.04
N VAL A 13 -5.85 -2.40 -5.48
CA VAL A 13 -4.46 -1.98 -5.30
C VAL A 13 -3.83 -1.83 -6.68
N ILE A 14 -3.29 -0.64 -6.94
CA ILE A 14 -2.52 -0.28 -8.12
C ILE A 14 -1.05 -0.25 -7.73
N PHE A 15 -0.20 -0.82 -8.58
CA PHE A 15 1.25 -0.83 -8.44
C PHE A 15 1.84 0.06 -9.52
N ASN A 16 2.68 1.02 -9.15
CA ASN A 16 3.29 1.98 -10.07
C ASN A 16 4.74 2.28 -9.68
N CYS A 17 5.47 3.02 -10.52
CA CYS A 17 6.84 3.48 -10.24
C CYS A 17 7.79 2.34 -9.78
N PHE A 18 7.74 1.19 -10.46
CA PHE A 18 8.63 0.07 -10.15
C PHE A 18 10.09 0.42 -10.47
N THR A 19 10.97 0.15 -9.51
CA THR A 19 12.41 0.48 -9.61
C THR A 19 13.32 -0.74 -9.50
N GLY A 20 12.79 -1.94 -9.27
CA GLY A 20 13.55 -3.10 -8.82
C GLY A 20 13.36 -3.32 -7.32
N PRO A 21 14.02 -2.57 -6.43
CA PRO A 21 13.91 -2.77 -4.99
C PRO A 21 12.62 -2.22 -4.38
N ASN A 22 11.95 -1.27 -5.04
CA ASN A 22 10.71 -0.64 -4.59
C ASN A 22 9.63 -0.60 -5.67
N VAL A 23 8.38 -0.65 -5.24
CA VAL A 23 7.19 -0.28 -6.03
C VAL A 23 6.28 0.63 -5.20
N GLU A 24 5.64 1.59 -5.85
CA GLU A 24 4.60 2.40 -5.20
C GLU A 24 3.26 1.67 -5.24
N VAL A 25 2.48 1.81 -4.17
CA VAL A 25 1.16 1.22 -4.03
C VAL A 25 0.11 2.28 -3.74
N THR A 26 -0.94 2.30 -4.54
CA THR A 26 -2.14 3.08 -4.31
C THR A 26 -3.29 2.14 -3.98
N ILE A 27 -3.98 2.36 -2.87
CA ILE A 27 -5.13 1.55 -2.44
C ILE A 27 -6.42 2.38 -2.47
N ALA A 28 -7.51 1.78 -2.90
CA ALA A 28 -8.83 2.40 -2.88
C ALA A 28 -9.93 1.36 -2.60
N GLY A 29 -10.98 1.77 -1.90
CA GLY A 29 -12.14 0.93 -1.61
C GLY A 29 -12.14 0.31 -0.20
N HIS A 30 -12.92 -0.75 -0.02
CA HIS A 30 -13.25 -1.31 1.30
C HIS A 30 -13.36 -2.84 1.31
N GLY A 31 -13.50 -3.44 2.49
CA GLY A 31 -13.66 -4.90 2.62
C GLY A 31 -12.35 -5.68 2.55
N TRP A 32 -11.24 -5.04 2.88
CA TRP A 32 -9.91 -5.64 2.91
C TRP A 32 -9.86 -6.89 3.79
N THR A 33 -9.47 -8.03 3.21
CA THR A 33 -9.28 -9.28 3.96
C THR A 33 -7.80 -9.54 4.18
N ARG A 34 -7.46 -10.26 5.26
CA ARG A 34 -6.07 -10.69 5.50
C ARG A 34 -5.52 -11.53 4.33
N GLY A 35 -6.37 -12.35 3.71
CA GLY A 35 -6.03 -13.14 2.53
C GLY A 35 -5.66 -12.26 1.33
N PHE A 36 -6.46 -11.25 1.02
CA PHE A 36 -6.16 -10.33 -0.08
C PHE A 36 -4.87 -9.54 0.18
N LEU A 37 -4.68 -9.02 1.39
CA LEU A 37 -3.47 -8.27 1.76
C LEU A 37 -2.22 -9.17 1.74
N ARG A 38 -2.35 -10.45 2.06
CA ARG A 38 -1.28 -11.44 1.89
C ARG A 38 -0.90 -11.59 0.41
N GLU A 39 -1.86 -11.71 -0.49
CA GLU A 39 -1.59 -11.83 -1.93
C GLU A 39 -0.94 -10.56 -2.51
N VAL A 40 -1.32 -9.37 -2.02
CA VAL A 40 -0.61 -8.12 -2.34
C VAL A 40 0.86 -8.20 -1.92
N GLY A 41 1.13 -8.67 -0.70
CA GLY A 41 2.50 -8.87 -0.20
C GLY A 41 3.30 -9.85 -1.05
N LYS A 42 2.74 -11.01 -1.38
CA LYS A 42 3.38 -12.00 -2.24
C LYS A 42 3.69 -11.42 -3.63
N TYR A 43 2.75 -10.68 -4.22
CA TYR A 43 2.98 -10.06 -5.52
C TYR A 43 4.17 -9.08 -5.45
N VAL A 44 4.19 -8.19 -4.47
CA VAL A 44 5.29 -7.22 -4.31
C VAL A 44 6.62 -7.90 -4.00
N PHE A 45 6.65 -8.77 -3.00
CA PHE A 45 7.90 -9.23 -2.40
C PHE A 45 8.45 -10.52 -3.00
N ASP A 46 7.58 -11.40 -3.53
CA ASP A 46 8.00 -12.68 -4.08
C ASP A 46 7.95 -12.66 -5.61
N HIS A 47 6.91 -12.09 -6.22
CA HIS A 47 6.78 -12.03 -7.68
C HIS A 47 7.60 -10.90 -8.30
N LEU A 48 7.48 -9.66 -7.80
CA LEU A 48 8.29 -8.54 -8.29
C LEU A 48 9.72 -8.54 -7.70
N GLY A 49 9.95 -9.28 -6.60
CA GLY A 49 11.24 -9.33 -5.92
C GLY A 49 11.63 -8.02 -5.22
N CYS A 50 10.68 -7.13 -4.98
CA CYS A 50 10.94 -5.90 -4.22
C CYS A 50 11.38 -6.23 -2.79
N ILE A 51 12.18 -5.35 -2.19
CA ILE A 51 12.49 -5.41 -0.76
C ILE A 51 11.59 -4.46 0.06
N ARG A 52 10.89 -3.55 -0.63
CA ARG A 52 9.93 -2.61 -0.03
C ARG A 52 8.79 -2.23 -0.98
N MET A 53 7.71 -1.72 -0.42
CA MET A 53 6.72 -0.91 -1.14
C MET A 53 6.52 0.44 -0.44
N THR A 54 6.07 1.44 -1.19
CA THR A 54 5.83 2.79 -0.68
C THR A 54 4.40 3.22 -0.97
N ALA A 55 3.71 3.78 0.03
CA ALA A 55 2.42 4.44 -0.14
C ALA A 55 2.57 5.93 0.15
N THR A 56 1.91 6.78 -0.63
CA THR A 56 1.77 8.21 -0.34
C THR A 56 0.28 8.53 -0.23
N THR A 57 -0.14 9.18 0.84
CA THR A 57 -1.55 9.46 1.08
C THR A 57 -1.77 10.62 2.06
N GLU A 58 -2.86 11.36 1.90
CA GLU A 58 -3.39 12.30 2.91
C GLU A 58 -4.40 11.63 3.86
N LYS A 59 -4.77 10.37 3.61
CA LYS A 59 -5.90 9.68 4.26
C LYS A 59 -5.44 8.89 5.47
N SER A 60 -5.95 9.23 6.66
CA SER A 60 -5.57 8.58 7.92
C SER A 60 -5.95 7.10 7.97
N GLU A 61 -7.03 6.70 7.28
CA GLU A 61 -7.44 5.31 7.13
C GLU A 61 -6.43 4.48 6.34
N VAL A 62 -5.80 5.06 5.30
CA VAL A 62 -4.75 4.41 4.52
C VAL A 62 -3.47 4.28 5.34
N ILE A 63 -3.11 5.34 6.08
CA ILE A 63 -1.98 5.31 7.03
C ILE A 63 -2.18 4.17 8.04
N ALA A 64 -3.37 4.05 8.64
CA ALA A 64 -3.69 3.00 9.59
C ALA A 64 -3.60 1.60 8.99
N ILE A 65 -4.05 1.41 7.73
CA ILE A 65 -3.88 0.14 7.01
C ILE A 65 -2.40 -0.17 6.79
N ALA A 66 -1.63 0.79 6.27
CA ALA A 66 -0.20 0.61 6.01
C ALA A 66 0.58 0.27 7.30
N THR A 67 0.31 0.96 8.41
CA THR A 67 0.91 0.66 9.72
C THR A 67 0.54 -0.75 10.22
N ARG A 68 -0.70 -1.19 10.00
CA ARG A 68 -1.12 -2.56 10.34
C ARG A 68 -0.40 -3.63 9.53
N LEU A 69 0.02 -3.31 8.31
CA LEU A 69 0.83 -4.17 7.46
C LEU A 69 2.30 -4.24 7.88
N GLY A 70 2.74 -3.36 8.78
CA GLY A 70 4.14 -3.22 9.19
C GLY A 70 4.81 -1.94 8.68
N GLY A 71 4.04 -1.03 8.07
CA GLY A 71 4.56 0.22 7.53
C GLY A 71 4.96 1.24 8.60
N THR A 72 5.92 2.08 8.22
CA THR A 72 6.44 3.19 9.03
C THR A 72 6.35 4.49 8.24
N VAL A 73 5.92 5.57 8.89
CA VAL A 73 5.94 6.92 8.29
C VAL A 73 7.39 7.35 8.11
N GLU A 74 7.79 7.64 6.88
CA GLU A 74 9.16 8.02 6.52
C GLU A 74 9.28 9.53 6.21
N GLY A 75 8.17 10.21 5.94
CA GLY A 75 8.19 11.65 5.65
C GLY A 75 6.82 12.25 5.37
N VAL A 76 6.81 13.59 5.22
CA VAL A 76 5.64 14.39 4.88
C VAL A 76 5.99 15.30 3.70
N MET A 77 5.21 15.20 2.63
CA MET A 77 5.28 16.06 1.45
C MET A 77 4.31 17.22 1.63
N ARG A 78 4.83 18.42 1.88
CA ARG A 78 4.02 19.63 2.04
C ARG A 78 3.23 19.96 0.76
N ASP A 79 1.95 20.28 0.90
CA ASP A 79 1.03 20.67 -0.18
C ASP A 79 0.90 19.66 -1.35
N PHE A 80 1.25 18.38 -1.14
CA PHE A 80 1.32 17.37 -2.22
C PHE A 80 -0.04 17.12 -2.90
N TYR A 81 -1.14 17.20 -2.15
CA TYR A 81 -2.51 17.07 -2.67
C TYR A 81 -3.20 18.43 -2.87
N GLY A 82 -2.43 19.52 -2.90
CA GLY A 82 -2.91 20.91 -2.98
C GLY A 82 -2.69 21.70 -1.68
N PRO A 83 -3.06 22.98 -1.66
CA PRO A 83 -2.77 23.88 -0.53
C PRO A 83 -3.29 23.35 0.81
N GLY A 84 -2.38 23.21 1.79
CA GLY A 84 -2.65 22.69 3.12
C GLY A 84 -2.90 21.18 3.18
N ARG A 85 -2.73 20.44 2.09
CA ARG A 85 -3.01 19.01 1.98
C ARG A 85 -1.73 18.22 1.77
N ASP A 86 -1.10 17.92 2.89
CA ASP A 86 0.16 17.20 2.90
C ASP A 86 -0.01 15.71 2.57
N GLY A 87 0.98 15.15 1.86
CA GLY A 87 1.07 13.72 1.61
C GLY A 87 1.98 13.05 2.64
N THR A 88 1.47 12.06 3.36
CA THR A 88 2.29 11.22 4.24
C THR A 88 2.89 10.08 3.43
N ILE A 89 4.21 9.93 3.49
CA ILE A 89 4.95 8.82 2.87
C ILE A 89 5.10 7.70 3.90
N ILE A 90 4.67 6.49 3.54
CA ILE A 90 4.80 5.29 4.34
C ILE A 90 5.62 4.25 3.58
N GLY A 91 6.72 3.81 4.17
CA GLY A 91 7.51 2.67 3.68
C GLY A 91 7.09 1.38 4.37
N ILE A 92 7.01 0.29 3.61
CA ILE A 92 6.68 -1.05 4.14
C ILE A 92 7.75 -2.03 3.64
N LEU A 93 8.58 -2.55 4.55
CA LEU A 93 9.66 -3.48 4.22
C LEU A 93 9.17 -4.93 4.19
N ARG A 94 9.81 -5.76 3.36
CA ARG A 94 9.49 -7.20 3.24
C ARG A 94 9.57 -7.93 4.58
N ASN A 95 10.63 -7.67 5.35
CA ASN A 95 10.89 -8.31 6.64
C ASN A 95 9.96 -7.83 7.77
N GLU A 96 9.25 -6.72 7.56
CA GLU A 96 8.28 -6.16 8.51
C GLU A 96 6.83 -6.49 8.10
N TYR A 97 6.63 -7.05 6.90
CA TYR A 97 5.31 -7.30 6.35
C TYR A 97 4.57 -8.42 7.10
N ARG A 98 3.54 -8.04 7.84
CA ARG A 98 2.89 -8.92 8.82
C ARG A 98 2.04 -10.05 8.24
N PHE A 99 1.77 -10.02 6.94
CA PHE A 99 0.92 -11.03 6.27
C PHE A 99 1.67 -11.86 5.23
N LEU A 100 3.00 -11.80 5.18
CA LEU A 100 3.77 -12.58 4.19
C LEU A 100 3.79 -14.08 4.55
N SER A 101 3.79 -14.42 5.84
CA SER A 101 3.84 -15.79 6.40
C SER A 101 2.47 -16.39 6.68
#